data_AF-A0A6N9QCG3-F1
#
_entry.id   AF-A0A6N9QCG3-F1
#
_cell.length_a   1.000
_cell.length_b   1.000
_cell.length_c   1.000
_cell.angle_alpha   90.00
_cell.angle_beta   90.00
_cell.angle_gamma   90.00
#
_symmetry.space_group_name_H-M   'P 1'
#
loop_
_entity.id
_entity.type
_entity.pdbx_description
1 polymer ?
#
loop_
_entity_poly.entity_id
_entity_poly.type
_entity_poly.pdbx_seq_one_letter_code
_entity_poly.pdbx_strand_id
1 'polypeptide(L)' 'MMVLYDEQEIMRSYMESERHDTRVENSIRTAKRLLQKGEMSIEDIAERTDLSIKEVRDLERN' A
#
# COMPACT_ATOMS: atom_id res chain seq x y z
N MET A 1 19.01 43.05 -2.29
CA MET A 1 17.89 42.30 -2.91
C MET A 1 18.18 40.83 -2.71
N MET A 2 17.40 40.12 -1.90
CA MET A 2 17.51 38.68 -1.61
C MET A 2 16.34 38.01 -2.38
N VAL A 3 16.59 37.32 -3.49
CA VAL A 3 16.79 35.86 -3.68
C VAL A 3 15.57 35.01 -3.28
N LEU A 4 14.97 34.39 -4.30
CA LEU A 4 14.19 33.14 -4.37
C LEU A 4 13.02 32.91 -3.40
N TYR A 5 11.80 32.91 -3.94
CA TYR A 5 10.70 32.07 -3.45
C TYR A 5 10.03 31.37 -4.63
N ASP A 6 10.58 30.20 -4.94
CA ASP A 6 9.97 29.15 -5.74
C ASP A 6 9.12 28.31 -4.76
N GLU A 7 7.89 28.75 -4.49
CA GLU A 7 7.01 28.12 -3.48
C GLU A 7 5.61 27.77 -4.01
N GLN A 8 5.44 27.67 -5.34
CA GLN A 8 4.14 27.30 -5.92
C GLN A 8 4.06 25.88 -6.49
N GLU A 9 5.10 25.05 -6.37
CA GLU A 9 5.06 23.66 -6.85
C GLU A 9 4.94 22.59 -5.74
N ILE A 10 4.92 22.96 -4.46
CA ILE A 10 4.76 22.01 -3.34
C ILE A 10 3.31 21.88 -2.86
N MET A 11 2.31 22.20 -3.71
CA MET A 11 0.89 22.15 -3.29
C MET A 11 0.04 21.16 -4.11
N ARG A 12 0.62 20.39 -5.03
CA ARG A 12 -0.11 19.36 -5.79
C ARG A 12 0.22 17.91 -5.42
N SER A 13 1.03 17.68 -4.40
CA SER A 13 1.37 16.30 -3.97
C SER A 13 0.65 15.84 -2.70
N TYR A 14 0.00 16.72 -1.93
CA TYR A 14 -0.58 16.33 -0.64
C TYR A 14 -2.07 15.95 -0.67
N MET A 15 -2.76 16.03 -1.81
CA MET A 15 -4.19 15.70 -1.89
C MET A 15 -4.50 14.35 -2.58
N GLU A 16 -3.47 13.60 -2.99
CA GLU A 16 -3.64 12.27 -3.59
C GLU A 16 -3.02 11.12 -2.78
N SER A 17 -2.16 11.39 -1.79
CA SER A 17 -1.56 10.34 -0.95
C SER A 17 -2.55 9.66 0.01
N GLU A 18 -3.49 10.38 0.62
CA GLU A 18 -4.42 9.77 1.61
C GLU A 18 -5.32 8.67 1.03
N ARG A 19 -5.65 8.74 -0.26
CA ARG A 19 -6.53 7.75 -0.91
C ARG A 19 -5.77 6.51 -1.38
N HIS A 20 -4.47 6.62 -1.61
CA HIS A 20 -3.66 5.51 -2.07
C HIS A 20 -3.24 4.60 -0.90
N ASP A 21 -2.89 5.19 0.24
CA ASP A 21 -2.55 4.44 1.47
C ASP A 21 -3.73 3.59 1.97
N THR A 22 -4.94 4.13 1.98
CA THR A 22 -6.11 3.42 2.53
C THR A 22 -6.50 2.16 1.73
N ARG A 23 -6.23 2.13 0.42
CA ARG A 23 -6.47 0.92 -0.40
C ARG A 23 -5.43 -0.15 -0.09
N VAL A 24 -4.15 0.24 -0.07
CA VAL A 24 -3.03 -0.67 0.20
C VAL A 24 -3.15 -1.23 1.63
N GLU A 25 -3.48 -0.40 2.62
CA GLU A 25 -3.71 -0.87 4.00
C GLU A 25 -4.86 -1.88 4.10
N ASN A 26 -5.97 -1.66 3.40
CA ASN A 26 -7.09 -2.59 3.41
C ASN A 26 -6.75 -3.92 2.75
N SER A 27 -6.01 -3.89 1.63
CA SER A 27 -5.49 -5.08 0.98
C SER A 27 -4.53 -5.86 1.88
N ILE A 28 -3.59 -5.18 2.53
CA ILE A 28 -2.64 -5.77 3.49
C ILE A 28 -3.37 -6.40 4.67
N ARG A 29 -4.34 -5.70 5.26
CA ARG A 29 -5.13 -6.21 6.39
C ARG A 29 -5.92 -7.45 6.00
N THR A 30 -6.48 -7.45 4.79
CA THR A 30 -7.21 -8.59 4.24
C THR A 30 -6.27 -9.77 4.02
N ALA A 31 -5.11 -9.54 3.39
CA ALA A 31 -4.09 -10.56 3.16
C ALA A 31 -3.60 -11.18 4.49
N LYS A 32 -3.28 -10.38 5.50
CA LYS A 32 -2.91 -10.87 6.84
C LYS A 32 -3.98 -11.78 7.45
N ARG A 33 -5.26 -11.41 7.34
CA ARG A 33 -6.36 -12.23 7.87
C ARG A 33 -6.50 -13.55 7.11
N LEU A 34 -6.27 -13.54 5.80
CA LEU A 34 -6.31 -14.75 4.97
C LEU A 34 -5.12 -15.67 5.26
N LEU A 35 -3.92 -15.11 5.43
CA LEU A 35 -2.72 -15.84 5.86
C LEU A 35 -2.93 -16.49 7.24
N GLN A 36 -3.50 -15.76 8.20
CA GLN A 36 -3.83 -16.31 9.53
C GLN A 36 -4.87 -17.44 9.48
N LYS A 37 -5.79 -17.42 8.52
CA LYS A 37 -6.75 -18.51 8.34
C LYS A 37 -6.12 -19.78 7.77
N GLY A 38 -5.02 -19.66 7.02
CA GLY A 38 -4.32 -20.81 6.41
C GLY A 38 -5.12 -21.55 5.33
N GLU A 39 -6.21 -20.96 4.84
CA GLU A 39 -7.11 -21.60 3.86
C GLU A 39 -6.73 -21.31 2.40
N MET A 40 -5.78 -20.41 2.13
CA MET A 40 -5.45 -19.93 0.78
C MET A 40 -3.94 -19.84 0.55
N SER A 41 -3.48 -20.09 -0.69
CA SER A 41 -2.07 -19.94 -1.08
C SER A 41 -1.69 -18.46 -1.23
N ILE A 42 -0.40 -18.16 -1.13
CA ILE A 42 0.13 -16.79 -1.31
C ILE A 42 -0.29 -16.21 -2.66
N GLU A 43 -0.34 -17.04 -3.71
CA GLU A 43 -0.78 -16.67 -5.06
C GLU A 43 -2.26 -16.29 -5.11
N ASP A 44 -3.14 -17.11 -4.52
CA ASP A 44 -4.57 -16.82 -4.43
C ASP A 44 -4.86 -15.53 -3.62
N ILE A 45 -4.08 -15.29 -2.56
CA ILE A 45 -4.20 -14.09 -1.72
C ILE A 45 -3.75 -12.85 -2.50
N ALA A 46 -2.64 -12.95 -3.25
CA ALA A 46 -2.14 -11.88 -4.11
C ALA A 46 -3.18 -11.48 -5.17
N GLU A 47 -3.78 -12.46 -5.87
CA GLU A 47 -4.85 -12.22 -6.84
C GLU A 47 -6.09 -11.56 -6.20
N ARG A 48 -6.49 -11.99 -5.01
CA ARG A 48 -7.67 -11.46 -4.29
C ARG A 48 -7.50 -10.07 -3.71
N THR A 49 -6.28 -9.67 -3.39
CA THR A 49 -5.99 -8.41 -2.67
C THR A 49 -5.32 -7.37 -3.56
N ASP A 50 -5.14 -7.68 -4.86
CA ASP A 50 -4.37 -6.88 -5.81
C ASP A 50 -2.95 -6.57 -5.29
N LEU A 51 -2.41 -7.44 -4.45
CA LEU A 51 -1.06 -7.35 -3.91
C LEU A 51 -0.13 -8.22 -4.75
N SER A 52 1.15 -7.83 -4.81
CA SER A 52 2.15 -8.72 -5.41
C SER A 52 2.44 -9.91 -4.50
N ILE A 53 2.77 -11.06 -5.09
CA ILE A 53 3.21 -12.27 -4.34
C ILE A 53 4.35 -11.93 -3.36
N LYS A 54 5.25 -11.03 -3.75
CA LYS A 54 6.33 -10.54 -2.90
C LYS A 54 5.80 -9.86 -1.63
N GLU A 55 4.81 -8.98 -1.75
CA GLU A 55 4.23 -8.28 -0.59
C GLU A 55 3.49 -9.25 0.33
N VAL A 56 2.72 -10.18 -0.23
CA VAL A 56 2.05 -11.21 0.57
C VAL A 56 3.06 -12.11 1.30
N ARG A 57 4.21 -12.42 0.69
CA ARG A 57 5.30 -13.16 1.33
C ARG A 57 5.98 -12.37 2.43
N ASP A 58 6.21 -11.07 2.23
CA ASP A 58 6.71 -10.17 3.27
C ASP A 58 5.75 -10.08 4.46
N LEU A 59 4.44 -10.17 4.22
CA LEU A 59 3.41 -10.23 5.27
C LEU A 59 3.32 -11.55 6.02
N GLU A 60 3.72 -12.66 5.39
CA GLU A 60 3.79 -13.98 6.06
C GLU A 60 5.02 -14.10 6.95
N ARG A 61 6.15 -13.50 6.51
CA ARG A 61 7.44 -13.59 7.20
C ARG A 61 7.58 -12.65 8.42
N ASN A 62 6.61 -11.76 8.66
CA ASN A 62 6.65 -10.69 9.67
C ASN A 62 5.50 -10.83 10.69
#